data_AF-A0A1B7MDU7-F1
#
_entry.id   AF-A0A1B7MDU7-F1
#
_cell.length_a   1.000
_cell.length_b   1.000
_cell.length_c   1.000
_cell.angle_alpha   90.00
_cell.angle_beta   90.00
_cell.angle_gamma   90.00
#
_symmetry.space_group_name_H-M   'P 1'
#
loop_
_entity.id
_entity.type
_entity.pdbx_description
1 polymer ?
#
loop_
_entity_poly.entity_id
_entity_poly.type
_entity_poly.pdbx_seq_one_letter_code
_entity_poly.pdbx_strand_id
1 'polypeptide(L)'
;DKDGRTLVQVTYLVLDKATEETAWSEMYARLCRKMMEQISLDVQDDGIKNPEGKPIAGGQLFRKYLLHGCQEDFERGWFTKEVTAAVKASHDQATKAANEKKGTEEAELYSDEHYAAQKAKRRGLGLIKFIGELFKLQMLTERIMHECVKKLLGSVENPEEEEIESLCQLLKTVGQLLDTPKARAHMDVYFIRMKELSKSTNITSRMQFMLQDVIALRERKWVGRNAVTSPTTIAATHQAVRWINYFSDTDSE
;
A
#
# COMPACT_ATOMS: atom_id res chain seq x y z
N ASP A 1 25.21 11.86 -15.21
CA ASP A 1 25.59 11.34 -13.89
C ASP A 1 25.73 9.83 -14.03
N LYS A 2 26.83 9.23 -13.54
CA LYS A 2 27.20 7.83 -13.87
C LYS A 2 27.13 6.86 -12.68
N ASP A 3 26.92 7.38 -11.48
CA ASP A 3 26.81 6.56 -10.26
C ASP A 3 25.43 6.62 -9.61
N GLY A 4 24.47 7.29 -10.27
CA GLY A 4 23.07 7.37 -9.85
C GLY A 4 22.82 8.02 -8.49
N ARG A 5 23.83 8.57 -7.79
CA ARG A 5 23.69 8.98 -6.38
C ARG A 5 22.61 10.03 -6.16
N THR A 6 22.56 11.05 -7.01
CA THR A 6 21.53 12.08 -6.89
C THR A 6 20.14 11.49 -7.12
N LEU A 7 20.01 10.58 -8.09
CA LEU A 7 18.73 9.92 -8.37
C LEU A 7 18.27 9.04 -7.20
N VAL A 8 19.19 8.31 -6.56
CA VAL A 8 18.94 7.57 -5.32
C VAL A 8 18.41 8.51 -4.25
N GLN A 9 19.11 9.60 -3.96
CA GLN A 9 18.71 10.56 -2.92
C GLN A 9 17.32 11.13 -3.17
N VAL A 10 17.03 11.58 -4.40
CA VAL A 10 15.69 12.10 -4.75
C VAL A 10 14.62 11.01 -4.59
N THR A 11 14.91 9.77 -4.98
CA THR A 11 13.97 8.65 -4.84
C THR A 11 13.61 8.40 -3.39
N TYR A 12 14.61 8.33 -2.49
CA TYR A 12 14.37 8.12 -1.07
C TYR A 12 13.67 9.31 -0.41
N LEU A 13 13.94 10.56 -0.83
CA LEU A 13 13.20 11.73 -0.35
C LEU A 13 11.72 11.67 -0.74
N VAL A 14 11.40 11.29 -1.98
CA VAL A 14 10.00 11.14 -2.42
C VAL A 14 9.31 10.02 -1.64
N LEU A 15 9.99 8.88 -1.43
CA LEU A 15 9.46 7.78 -0.63
C LEU A 15 9.16 8.21 0.81
N ASP A 16 10.12 8.84 1.48
CA ASP A 16 9.99 9.33 2.85
C ASP A 16 8.76 10.24 2.99
N LYS A 17 8.66 11.24 2.10
CA LYS A 17 7.52 12.16 2.06
C LYS A 17 6.19 11.48 1.74
N ALA A 18 6.16 10.54 0.80
CA ALA A 18 4.93 9.84 0.44
C ALA A 18 4.39 8.95 1.58
N THR A 19 5.29 8.42 2.43
CA THR A 19 4.91 7.58 3.58
C THR A 19 4.49 8.37 4.81
N GLU A 20 5.03 9.58 5.01
CA GLU A 20 4.62 10.47 6.09
C GLU A 20 3.34 11.24 5.75
N GLU A 21 3.25 11.77 4.53
CA GLU A 21 2.19 12.68 4.11
C GLU A 21 1.12 11.93 3.28
N THR A 22 0.52 10.93 3.91
CA THR A 22 -0.37 9.96 3.25
C THR A 22 -1.57 10.59 2.53
N ALA A 23 -2.01 11.78 2.92
CA ALA A 23 -3.08 12.51 2.24
C ALA A 23 -2.74 12.84 0.78
N TRP A 24 -1.44 12.97 0.47
CA TRP A 24 -0.94 13.35 -0.86
C TRP A 24 -0.29 12.18 -1.61
N SER A 25 -0.50 10.93 -1.19
CA SER A 25 0.09 9.75 -1.86
C SER A 25 -0.18 9.71 -3.37
N GLU A 26 -1.36 10.13 -3.84
CA GLU A 26 -1.66 10.19 -5.29
C GLU A 26 -0.77 11.22 -6.01
N MET A 27 -0.55 12.39 -5.41
CA MET A 27 0.32 13.44 -5.96
C MET A 27 1.76 12.93 -6.06
N TYR A 28 2.26 12.27 -5.01
CA TYR A 28 3.59 11.66 -5.04
C TYR A 28 3.69 10.56 -6.09
N ALA A 29 2.63 9.76 -6.30
CA ALA A 29 2.65 8.70 -7.31
C ALA A 29 2.71 9.29 -8.73
N ARG A 30 1.97 10.38 -8.96
CA ARG A 30 2.04 11.15 -10.23
C ARG A 30 3.42 11.77 -10.44
N LEU A 31 4.09 12.25 -9.39
CA LEU A 31 5.48 12.69 -9.47
C LEU A 31 6.40 11.55 -9.89
N CYS A 32 6.32 10.38 -9.23
CA CYS A 32 7.10 9.20 -9.61
C CYS A 32 6.86 8.81 -11.07
N ARG A 33 5.61 8.83 -11.52
CA ARG A 33 5.27 8.53 -12.92
C ARG A 33 5.95 9.51 -13.88
N LYS A 34 5.91 10.81 -13.57
CA LYS A 34 6.57 11.85 -14.37
C LYS A 34 8.09 11.69 -14.37
N MET A 35 8.69 11.34 -13.23
CA MET A 35 10.13 11.04 -13.15
C MET A 35 10.49 9.84 -14.03
N MET A 36 9.72 8.76 -13.97
CA MET A 36 9.91 7.59 -14.83
C MET A 36 9.80 7.93 -16.33
N GLU A 37 9.01 8.92 -16.71
CA GLU A 37 8.83 9.31 -18.13
C GLU A 37 9.86 10.34 -18.61
N GLN A 38 10.43 11.16 -17.73
CA GLN A 38 11.16 12.39 -18.12
C GLN A 38 12.66 12.38 -17.77
N ILE A 39 13.15 11.42 -16.98
CA ILE A 39 14.59 11.35 -16.67
C ILE A 39 15.37 10.97 -17.93
N SER A 40 16.40 11.78 -18.25
CA SER A 40 17.29 11.56 -19.39
C SER A 40 18.01 10.22 -19.31
N LEU A 41 18.23 9.59 -20.46
CA LEU A 41 19.05 8.39 -20.61
C LEU A 41 20.54 8.64 -20.30
N ASP A 42 20.97 9.90 -20.18
CA ASP A 42 22.34 10.26 -19.73
C ASP A 42 22.54 10.07 -18.22
N VAL A 43 21.45 9.84 -17.48
CA VAL A 43 21.49 9.47 -16.06
C VAL A 43 21.48 7.95 -15.99
N GLN A 44 22.60 7.37 -15.59
CA GLN A 44 22.79 5.92 -15.51
C GLN A 44 23.56 5.52 -14.25
N ASP A 45 23.52 4.23 -13.92
CA ASP A 45 24.34 3.62 -12.88
C ASP A 45 25.17 2.49 -13.52
N ASP A 46 26.47 2.73 -13.67
CA ASP A 46 27.40 1.77 -14.28
C ASP A 46 27.54 0.48 -13.45
N GLY A 47 27.20 0.52 -12.16
CA GLY A 47 27.19 -0.63 -11.25
C GLY A 47 25.96 -1.53 -11.41
N ILE A 48 24.89 -1.04 -12.04
CA ILE A 48 23.64 -1.77 -12.21
C ILE A 48 23.41 -2.08 -13.68
N LYS A 49 23.48 -3.36 -14.03
CA LYS A 49 23.30 -3.84 -15.40
C LYS A 49 21.94 -4.51 -15.61
N ASN A 50 21.43 -4.41 -16.83
CA ASN A 50 20.30 -5.17 -17.33
C ASN A 50 20.74 -6.61 -17.73
N PRO A 51 19.81 -7.51 -18.09
CA PRO A 51 20.16 -8.88 -18.53
C PRO A 51 21.12 -8.92 -19.73
N GLU A 52 21.12 -7.88 -20.57
CA GLU A 52 22.00 -7.73 -21.73
C GLU A 52 23.39 -7.16 -21.35
N GLY A 53 23.66 -6.93 -20.06
CA GLY A 53 24.94 -6.43 -19.55
C GLY A 53 25.17 -4.92 -19.72
N LYS A 54 24.18 -4.17 -20.19
CA LYS A 54 24.23 -2.71 -20.34
C LYS A 54 23.81 -1.99 -19.04
N PRO A 55 24.40 -0.83 -18.71
CA PRO A 55 23.94 -0.01 -17.59
C PRO A 55 22.46 0.35 -17.71
N ILE A 56 21.74 0.29 -16.60
CA ILE A 56 20.35 0.77 -16.54
C ILE A 56 20.38 2.30 -16.46
N ALA A 57 19.54 2.96 -17.26
CA ALA A 57 19.51 4.41 -17.39
C ALA A 57 18.09 4.98 -17.35
N GLY A 58 18.00 6.30 -17.18
CA GLY A 58 16.77 7.07 -17.29
C GLY A 58 15.69 6.64 -16.31
N GLY A 59 14.45 6.67 -16.78
CA GLY A 59 13.28 6.27 -16.00
C GLY A 59 13.29 4.83 -15.47
N GLN A 60 13.96 3.90 -16.17
CA GLN A 60 14.06 2.51 -15.72
C GLN A 60 14.98 2.40 -14.49
N LEU A 61 16.03 3.21 -14.45
CA LEU A 61 16.90 3.30 -13.27
C LEU A 61 16.12 3.85 -12.06
N PHE A 62 15.34 4.91 -12.28
CA PHE A 62 14.47 5.46 -11.23
C PHE A 62 13.46 4.43 -10.72
N ARG A 63 12.76 3.73 -11.63
CA ARG A 63 11.82 2.67 -11.25
C ARG A 63 12.50 1.60 -10.40
N LYS A 64 13.72 1.21 -10.76
CA LYS A 64 14.48 0.21 -10.00
C LYS A 64 14.79 0.67 -8.58
N TYR A 65 15.26 1.91 -8.39
CA TYR A 65 15.48 2.44 -7.04
C TYR A 65 14.18 2.61 -6.25
N LEU A 66 13.09 3.04 -6.91
CA LEU A 66 11.79 3.19 -6.25
C LEU A 66 11.29 1.84 -5.73
N LEU A 67 11.37 0.79 -6.56
CA LEU A 67 11.00 -0.57 -6.17
C LEU A 67 11.88 -1.11 -5.03
N HIS A 68 13.18 -0.88 -5.10
CA HIS A 68 14.11 -1.26 -4.05
C HIS A 68 13.76 -0.59 -2.72
N GLY A 69 13.56 0.74 -2.71
CA GLY A 69 13.19 1.47 -1.51
C GLY A 69 11.82 1.07 -0.95
N CYS A 70 10.82 0.82 -1.81
CA CYS A 70 9.53 0.27 -1.36
C CYS A 70 9.70 -1.11 -0.72
N GLN A 71 10.56 -1.97 -1.28
CA GLN A 71 10.80 -3.30 -0.74
C GLN A 71 11.54 -3.24 0.60
N GLU A 72 12.58 -2.42 0.71
CA GLU A 72 13.29 -2.21 1.98
C GLU A 72 12.35 -1.72 3.08
N ASP A 73 11.54 -0.69 2.82
CA ASP A 73 10.60 -0.17 3.81
C ASP A 73 9.47 -1.16 4.13
N PHE A 74 9.09 -2.02 3.16
CA PHE A 74 8.13 -3.10 3.40
C PHE A 74 8.70 -4.23 4.27
N GLU A 75 9.96 -4.59 4.06
CA GLU A 75 10.67 -5.68 4.76
C GLU A 75 11.18 -5.25 6.15
N ARG A 76 11.51 -3.96 6.35
CA ARG A 76 11.89 -3.39 7.66
C ARG A 76 10.86 -3.64 8.76
N GLY A 77 9.64 -4.04 8.40
CA GLY A 77 8.76 -4.74 9.30
C GLY A 77 8.15 -3.83 10.35
N TRP A 78 7.07 -3.14 9.99
CA TRP A 78 6.23 -2.46 10.98
C TRP A 78 5.26 -3.42 11.71
N PHE A 79 5.19 -4.67 11.27
CA PHE A 79 4.36 -5.75 11.83
C PHE A 79 5.18 -6.75 12.66
N THR A 80 6.39 -6.44 13.07
CA THR A 80 7.13 -7.36 13.95
C THR A 80 6.31 -7.57 15.20
N LYS A 81 6.14 -8.84 15.63
CA LYS A 81 5.39 -9.19 16.84
C LYS A 81 5.85 -8.37 18.04
N GLU A 82 7.14 -8.02 18.09
CA GLU A 82 7.76 -7.15 19.09
C GLU A 82 7.21 -5.72 19.05
N VAL A 83 7.07 -5.11 17.87
CA VAL A 83 6.49 -3.75 17.70
C VAL A 83 5.01 -3.76 18.08
N THR A 84 4.23 -4.74 17.60
CA THR A 84 2.80 -4.85 17.94
C THR A 84 2.58 -5.19 19.41
N ALA A 85 3.41 -6.05 20.00
CA ALA A 85 3.33 -6.39 21.42
C ALA A 85 3.77 -5.21 22.30
N ALA A 86 4.79 -4.45 21.89
CA ALA A 86 5.21 -3.23 22.58
C ALA A 86 4.11 -2.16 22.52
N VAL A 87 3.50 -1.93 21.35
CA VAL A 87 2.37 -0.98 21.22
C VAL A 87 1.19 -1.41 22.09
N LYS A 88 0.83 -2.69 22.07
CA LYS A 88 -0.30 -3.22 22.86
C LYS A 88 -0.05 -3.18 24.36
N ALA A 89 1.11 -3.67 24.81
CA ALA A 89 1.50 -3.65 26.22
C ALA A 89 1.59 -2.21 26.75
N SER A 90 2.08 -1.28 25.93
CA SER A 90 2.16 0.14 26.27
C SER A 90 0.79 0.82 26.28
N HIS A 91 -0.13 0.51 25.34
CA HIS A 91 -1.50 1.02 25.39
C HIS A 91 -2.25 0.59 26.66
N ASP A 92 -2.13 -0.70 27.02
CA ASP A 92 -2.76 -1.26 28.22
C ASP A 92 -2.17 -0.67 29.51
N GLN A 93 -0.88 -0.31 29.51
CA GLN A 93 -0.20 0.33 30.65
C GLN A 93 -0.41 1.84 30.71
N ALA A 94 -0.46 2.57 29.60
CA ALA A 94 -0.80 3.99 29.57
C ALA A 94 -2.23 4.22 30.08
N THR A 95 -3.15 3.30 29.78
CA THR A 95 -4.51 3.29 30.33
C THR A 95 -4.51 3.05 31.85
N LYS A 96 -3.54 2.30 32.38
CA LYS A 96 -3.36 2.08 33.83
C LYS A 96 -2.63 3.24 34.52
N ALA A 97 -1.60 3.81 33.91
CA ALA A 97 -0.84 4.94 34.44
C ALA A 97 -1.63 6.26 34.40
N ALA A 98 -2.53 6.45 33.42
CA ALA A 98 -3.49 7.56 33.44
C ALA A 98 -4.42 7.50 34.66
N ASN A 99 -4.65 6.30 35.21
CA ASN A 99 -5.40 6.11 36.46
C ASN A 99 -4.53 6.22 37.73
N GLU A 100 -3.21 6.09 37.61
CA GLU A 100 -2.26 6.16 38.74
C GLU A 100 -1.18 7.21 38.46
N LYS A 101 -1.41 8.45 38.93
CA LYS A 101 -0.46 9.56 38.84
C LYS A 101 0.91 9.22 39.47
N LYS A 102 1.85 8.68 38.69
CA LYS A 102 3.28 8.63 39.04
C LYS A 102 4.12 8.87 37.79
N GLY A 103 4.73 10.04 37.72
CA GLY A 103 5.78 10.37 36.76
C GLY A 103 7.14 9.97 37.30
N THR A 104 7.88 9.17 36.54
CA THR A 104 9.28 8.81 36.72
C THR A 104 9.95 8.69 35.34
N GLU A 105 11.28 8.80 35.26
CA GLU A 105 12.09 8.70 34.03
C GLU A 105 11.85 7.41 33.22
N GLU A 106 11.42 6.33 33.88
CA GLU A 106 10.92 5.13 33.20
C GLU A 106 9.75 5.45 32.27
N ALA A 107 8.77 6.26 32.70
CA ALA A 107 7.63 6.67 31.88
C ALA A 107 8.03 7.51 30.65
N GLU A 108 9.16 8.23 30.70
CA GLU A 108 9.69 8.99 29.55
C GLU A 108 10.37 8.07 28.51
N LEU A 109 11.20 7.11 28.94
CA LEU A 109 11.78 6.10 28.05
C LEU A 109 10.71 5.20 27.40
N TYR A 110 9.67 4.82 28.16
CA TYR A 110 8.52 4.06 27.64
C TYR A 110 7.64 4.88 26.67
N SER A 111 7.62 6.20 26.80
CA SER A 111 6.92 7.11 25.88
C SER A 111 7.60 7.15 24.51
N ASP A 112 8.94 7.21 24.49
CA ASP A 112 9.72 7.36 23.26
C ASP A 112 9.70 6.09 22.39
N GLU A 113 9.87 4.91 23.00
CA GLU A 113 9.76 3.63 22.28
C GLU A 113 8.35 3.41 21.71
N HIS A 114 7.32 3.76 22.49
CA HIS A 114 5.93 3.69 22.04
C HIS A 114 5.66 4.64 20.88
N TYR A 115 6.12 5.89 20.97
CA TYR A 115 6.00 6.86 19.89
C TYR A 115 6.72 6.40 18.63
N ALA A 116 7.92 5.82 18.76
CA ALA A 116 8.68 5.27 17.64
C ALA A 116 7.94 4.11 16.97
N ALA A 117 7.36 3.19 17.75
CA ALA A 117 6.59 2.06 17.24
C ALA A 117 5.31 2.51 16.49
N GLN A 118 4.55 3.45 17.08
CA GLN A 118 3.39 4.04 16.41
C GLN A 118 3.76 4.80 15.13
N LYS A 119 4.88 5.54 15.15
CA LYS A 119 5.39 6.25 13.96
C LYS A 119 5.77 5.26 12.87
N ALA A 120 6.46 4.16 13.22
CA ALA A 120 6.82 3.11 12.28
C ALA A 120 5.58 2.45 11.65
N LYS A 121 4.56 2.14 12.47
CA LYS A 121 3.28 1.61 12.00
C LYS A 121 2.58 2.55 11.03
N ARG A 122 2.43 3.83 11.39
CA ARG A 122 1.81 4.85 10.52
C ARG A 122 2.54 5.01 9.20
N ARG A 123 3.88 5.04 9.23
CA ARG A 123 4.72 5.07 8.02
C ARG A 123 4.50 3.83 7.16
N GLY A 124 4.42 2.64 7.76
CA GLY A 124 4.16 1.39 7.08
C GLY A 124 2.80 1.32 6.39
N LEU A 125 1.74 1.79 7.06
CA LEU A 125 0.42 1.94 6.46
C LEU A 125 0.40 2.99 5.35
N GLY A 126 1.15 4.08 5.51
CA GLY A 126 1.37 5.10 4.49
C GLY A 126 2.05 4.56 3.24
N LEU A 127 3.05 3.69 3.41
CA LEU A 127 3.71 2.98 2.32
C LEU A 127 2.73 2.11 1.53
N ILE A 128 1.87 1.34 2.20
CA ILE A 128 0.86 0.50 1.52
C ILE A 128 -0.09 1.37 0.69
N LYS A 129 -0.55 2.50 1.22
CA LYS A 129 -1.38 3.45 0.47
C LYS A 129 -0.64 3.98 -0.76
N PHE A 130 0.62 4.37 -0.60
CA PHE A 130 1.44 4.89 -1.69
C PHE A 130 1.70 3.84 -2.79
N ILE A 131 2.00 2.60 -2.40
CA ILE A 131 2.12 1.45 -3.30
C ILE A 131 0.84 1.25 -4.11
N GLY A 132 -0.34 1.37 -3.49
CA GLY A 132 -1.62 1.30 -4.19
C GLY A 132 -1.77 2.37 -5.28
N GLU A 133 -1.34 3.60 -5.01
CA GLU A 133 -1.37 4.69 -6.00
C GLU A 133 -0.35 4.49 -7.12
N LEU A 134 0.85 3.98 -6.82
CA LEU A 134 1.85 3.60 -7.84
C LEU A 134 1.33 2.48 -8.75
N PHE A 135 0.61 1.50 -8.19
CA PHE A 135 0.02 0.41 -8.96
C PHE A 135 -1.05 0.91 -9.94
N LYS A 136 -1.90 1.86 -9.55
CA LYS A 136 -2.86 2.51 -10.47
C LYS A 136 -2.18 3.15 -11.68
N LEU A 137 -0.96 3.63 -11.51
CA LEU A 137 -0.15 4.23 -12.57
C LEU A 137 0.75 3.21 -13.28
N GLN A 138 0.48 1.90 -13.12
CA GLN A 138 1.20 0.80 -13.77
C GLN A 138 2.70 0.78 -13.49
N MET A 139 3.12 1.35 -12.35
CA MET A 139 4.53 1.38 -11.96
C MET A 139 4.96 0.12 -11.21
N LEU A 140 3.99 -0.65 -10.70
CA LEU A 140 4.21 -1.87 -9.91
C LEU A 140 3.51 -3.08 -10.56
N THR A 141 3.92 -4.28 -10.18
CA THR A 141 3.29 -5.54 -10.60
C THR A 141 2.23 -5.98 -9.59
N GLU A 142 1.28 -6.81 -10.03
CA GLU A 142 0.24 -7.39 -9.16
C GLU A 142 0.82 -8.15 -7.97
N ARG A 143 1.99 -8.78 -8.14
CA ARG A 143 2.69 -9.53 -7.07
C ARG A 143 2.88 -8.69 -5.81
N ILE A 144 3.35 -7.44 -5.96
CA ILE A 144 3.59 -6.53 -4.82
C ILE A 144 2.28 -6.20 -4.11
N MET A 145 1.21 -5.99 -4.87
CA MET A 145 -0.12 -5.71 -4.31
C MET A 145 -0.68 -6.88 -3.51
N HIS A 146 -0.52 -8.11 -4.01
CA HIS A 146 -0.95 -9.30 -3.28
C HIS A 146 -0.20 -9.47 -1.95
N GLU A 147 1.09 -9.14 -1.89
CA GLU A 147 1.84 -9.14 -0.63
C GLU A 147 1.31 -8.08 0.35
N CYS A 148 0.97 -6.88 -0.13
CA CYS A 148 0.35 -5.84 0.72
C CYS A 148 -0.99 -6.31 1.32
N VAL A 149 -1.86 -6.93 0.51
CA VAL A 149 -3.16 -7.44 0.98
C VAL A 149 -2.98 -8.58 1.99
N LYS A 150 -2.08 -9.54 1.72
CA LYS A 150 -1.76 -10.62 2.67
C LYS A 150 -1.26 -10.08 4.00
N LYS A 151 -0.39 -9.06 3.95
CA LYS A 151 0.20 -8.46 5.13
C LYS A 151 -0.86 -7.80 6.02
N LEU A 152 -1.78 -7.03 5.42
CA LEU A 152 -2.91 -6.42 6.13
C LEU A 152 -3.93 -7.44 6.68
N LEU A 153 -4.03 -8.63 6.07
CA LEU A 153 -4.91 -9.71 6.53
C LEU A 153 -4.25 -10.68 7.53
N GLY A 154 -2.95 -10.52 7.82
CA GLY A 154 -2.16 -11.49 8.58
C GLY A 154 -2.54 -11.63 10.06
N SER A 155 -3.09 -10.56 10.67
CA SER A 155 -3.42 -10.53 12.10
C SER A 155 -4.84 -11.03 12.36
N VAL A 156 -4.99 -12.36 12.44
CA VAL A 156 -6.30 -13.01 12.59
C VAL A 156 -6.87 -12.93 14.00
N GLU A 157 -6.03 -13.16 15.00
CA GLU A 157 -6.44 -13.28 16.40
C GLU A 157 -6.73 -11.91 17.03
N ASN A 158 -5.99 -10.88 16.61
CA ASN A 158 -6.11 -9.53 17.13
C ASN A 158 -5.93 -8.49 16.00
N PRO A 159 -6.89 -8.39 15.07
CA PRO A 159 -6.82 -7.45 13.96
C PRO A 159 -6.88 -6.01 14.46
N GLU A 160 -5.96 -5.17 14.01
CA GLU A 160 -5.95 -3.76 14.42
C GLU A 160 -6.81 -2.91 13.47
N GLU A 161 -7.56 -1.95 14.02
CA GLU A 161 -8.53 -1.17 13.23
C GLU A 161 -7.87 -0.40 12.07
N GLU A 162 -6.68 0.16 12.30
CA GLU A 162 -5.93 0.90 11.27
C GLU A 162 -5.52 -0.01 10.09
N GLU A 163 -5.28 -1.30 10.33
CA GLU A 163 -4.95 -2.28 9.29
C GLU A 163 -6.20 -2.61 8.47
N ILE A 164 -7.35 -2.77 9.12
CA ILE A 164 -8.64 -2.99 8.46
C ILE A 164 -9.02 -1.78 7.60
N GLU A 165 -8.85 -0.57 8.13
CA GLU A 165 -9.11 0.67 7.40
C GLU A 165 -8.20 0.78 6.17
N SER A 166 -6.90 0.52 6.34
CA SER A 166 -5.94 0.52 5.24
C SER A 166 -6.25 -0.54 4.18
N LEU A 167 -6.62 -1.76 4.58
CA LEU A 167 -7.07 -2.82 3.67
C LEU A 167 -8.29 -2.39 2.86
N CYS A 168 -9.31 -1.86 3.55
CA CYS A 168 -10.53 -1.42 2.90
C CYS A 168 -10.26 -0.29 1.91
N GLN A 169 -9.41 0.67 2.29
CA GLN A 169 -9.04 1.78 1.42
C GLN A 169 -8.23 1.29 0.21
N LEU A 170 -7.26 0.40 0.42
CA LEU A 170 -6.46 -0.20 -0.64
C LEU A 170 -7.35 -0.91 -1.66
N LEU A 171 -8.25 -1.78 -1.21
CA LEU A 171 -9.14 -2.52 -2.10
C LEU A 171 -10.17 -1.62 -2.80
N LYS A 172 -10.61 -0.51 -2.20
CA LYS A 172 -11.40 0.50 -2.92
C LYS A 172 -10.60 1.17 -4.04
N THR A 173 -9.31 1.38 -3.84
CA THR A 173 -8.42 2.04 -4.80
C THR A 173 -8.01 1.11 -5.95
N VAL A 174 -7.61 -0.13 -5.65
CA VAL A 174 -6.99 -1.04 -6.63
C VAL A 174 -7.76 -2.34 -6.87
N GLY A 175 -8.84 -2.60 -6.13
CA GLY A 175 -9.50 -3.91 -6.12
C GLY A 175 -10.03 -4.34 -7.48
N GLN A 176 -10.58 -3.41 -8.28
CA GLN A 176 -11.01 -3.71 -9.64
C GLN A 176 -9.85 -4.15 -10.54
N LEU A 177 -8.69 -3.51 -10.40
CA LEU A 177 -7.49 -3.83 -11.17
C LEU A 177 -6.88 -5.18 -10.76
N LEU A 178 -7.04 -5.57 -9.48
CA LEU A 178 -6.54 -6.84 -8.94
C LEU A 178 -7.47 -8.04 -9.15
N ASP A 179 -8.77 -7.82 -9.38
CA ASP A 179 -9.75 -8.90 -9.48
C ASP A 179 -9.86 -9.49 -10.89
N THR A 180 -8.70 -9.84 -11.47
CA THR A 180 -8.57 -10.45 -12.79
C THR A 180 -8.89 -11.94 -12.76
N PRO A 181 -9.19 -12.59 -13.91
CA PRO A 181 -9.37 -14.03 -13.97
C PRO A 181 -8.17 -14.83 -13.41
N LYS A 182 -6.95 -14.34 -13.66
CA LYS A 182 -5.70 -14.95 -13.19
C LYS A 182 -5.53 -14.87 -11.67
N ALA A 183 -5.92 -13.75 -11.07
CA ALA A 183 -5.79 -13.50 -9.63
C ALA A 183 -7.05 -13.87 -8.82
N ARG A 184 -8.12 -14.36 -9.47
CA ARG A 184 -9.43 -14.64 -8.87
C ARG A 184 -9.34 -15.48 -7.60
N ALA A 185 -8.55 -16.55 -7.64
CA ALA A 185 -8.37 -17.45 -6.49
C ALA A 185 -7.78 -16.74 -5.27
N HIS A 186 -6.79 -15.86 -5.45
CA HIS A 186 -6.24 -15.04 -4.35
C HIS A 186 -7.30 -14.10 -3.78
N MET A 187 -8.04 -13.42 -4.67
CA MET A 187 -9.10 -12.50 -4.26
C MET A 187 -10.22 -13.20 -3.50
N ASP A 188 -10.59 -14.43 -3.88
CA ASP A 188 -11.60 -15.21 -3.17
C ASP A 188 -11.14 -15.55 -1.75
N VAL A 189 -9.89 -15.96 -1.57
CA VAL A 189 -9.32 -16.22 -0.23
C VAL A 189 -9.34 -14.96 0.63
N TYR A 190 -8.96 -13.80 0.09
CA TYR A 190 -9.00 -12.53 0.83
C TYR A 190 -10.42 -12.18 1.28
N PHE A 191 -11.40 -12.32 0.40
CA PHE A 191 -12.78 -11.95 0.70
C PHE A 191 -13.47 -12.96 1.62
N ILE A 192 -13.09 -14.24 1.62
CA ILE A 192 -13.50 -15.20 2.66
C ILE A 192 -13.02 -14.70 4.02
N ARG A 193 -11.74 -14.32 4.11
CA ARG A 193 -11.15 -13.82 5.35
C ARG A 193 -11.80 -12.52 5.83
N MET A 194 -12.07 -11.59 4.93
CA MET A 194 -12.80 -10.36 5.25
C MET A 194 -14.23 -10.64 5.73
N LYS A 195 -14.91 -11.64 5.16
CA LYS A 195 -16.25 -12.06 5.61
C LYS A 195 -16.23 -12.58 7.05
N GLU A 196 -15.22 -13.36 7.42
CA GLU A 196 -15.02 -13.81 8.81
C GLU A 196 -14.80 -12.63 9.76
N LEU A 197 -13.87 -11.72 9.41
CA LEU A 197 -13.58 -10.52 10.20
C LEU A 197 -14.83 -9.64 10.38
N SER A 198 -15.64 -9.48 9.34
CA SER A 198 -16.85 -8.64 9.39
C SER A 198 -17.93 -9.14 10.35
N LYS A 199 -17.83 -10.38 10.82
CA LYS A 199 -18.73 -11.01 11.80
C LYS A 199 -18.08 -11.16 13.18
N SER A 200 -16.81 -10.81 13.32
CA SER A 200 -16.05 -10.95 14.55
C SER A 200 -16.46 -9.89 15.58
N THR A 201 -16.66 -10.31 16.82
CA THR A 201 -16.91 -9.41 17.96
C THR A 201 -15.64 -8.73 18.47
N ASN A 202 -14.47 -9.08 17.94
CA ASN A 202 -13.16 -8.51 18.35
C ASN A 202 -12.85 -7.17 17.69
N ILE A 203 -13.73 -6.66 16.81
CA ILE A 203 -13.58 -5.38 16.12
C ILE A 203 -14.84 -4.54 16.29
N THR A 204 -14.73 -3.22 16.17
CA THR A 204 -15.90 -2.34 16.28
C THR A 204 -16.87 -2.51 15.11
N SER A 205 -18.14 -2.16 15.35
CA SER A 205 -19.17 -2.18 14.30
C SER A 205 -18.80 -1.30 13.10
N ARG A 206 -18.07 -0.19 13.31
CA ARG A 206 -17.54 0.65 12.22
C ARG A 206 -16.64 -0.17 11.29
N MET A 207 -15.69 -0.94 11.83
CA MET A 207 -14.81 -1.81 11.05
C MET A 207 -15.58 -2.92 10.34
N GLN A 208 -16.57 -3.53 11.01
CA GLN A 208 -17.46 -4.53 10.40
C GLN A 208 -18.20 -3.95 9.18
N PHE A 209 -18.78 -2.76 9.30
CA PHE A 209 -19.47 -2.10 8.19
C PHE A 209 -18.53 -1.71 7.05
N MET A 210 -17.32 -1.23 7.37
CA MET A 210 -16.31 -0.94 6.34
C MET A 210 -15.94 -2.18 5.51
N LEU A 211 -15.73 -3.33 6.17
CA LEU A 211 -15.49 -4.60 5.50
C LEU A 211 -16.68 -5.01 4.62
N GLN A 212 -17.90 -4.95 5.17
CA GLN A 212 -19.13 -5.28 4.44
C GLN A 212 -19.33 -4.40 3.20
N ASP A 213 -19.00 -3.11 3.26
CA ASP A 213 -19.09 -2.20 2.11
C ASP A 213 -18.16 -2.62 0.97
N VAL A 214 -16.93 -3.04 1.29
CA VAL A 214 -15.97 -3.52 0.28
C VAL A 214 -16.37 -4.89 -0.27
N ILE A 215 -16.87 -5.79 0.58
CA ILE A 215 -17.43 -7.09 0.16
C ILE A 215 -18.57 -6.87 -0.84
N ALA A 216 -19.53 -6.01 -0.51
CA ALA A 216 -20.64 -5.68 -1.39
C ALA A 216 -20.17 -4.95 -2.67
N LEU A 217 -19.10 -4.15 -2.61
CA LEU A 217 -18.52 -3.53 -3.80
C LEU A 217 -17.98 -4.57 -4.78
N ARG A 218 -17.28 -5.61 -4.30
CA ARG A 218 -16.80 -6.71 -5.14
C ARG A 218 -17.95 -7.54 -5.70
N GLU A 219 -18.98 -7.84 -4.90
CA GLU A 219 -20.18 -8.57 -5.35
C GLU A 219 -20.91 -7.83 -6.48
N ARG A 220 -20.86 -6.49 -6.47
CA ARG A 220 -21.32 -5.61 -7.57
C ARG A 220 -20.29 -5.43 -8.69
N LYS A 221 -19.30 -6.32 -8.80
CA LYS A 221 -18.22 -6.26 -9.81
C LYS A 221 -17.50 -4.91 -9.83
N TRP A 222 -17.24 -4.36 -8.64
CA TRP A 222 -16.53 -3.08 -8.44
C TRP A 222 -17.26 -1.84 -8.98
N VAL A 223 -18.56 -1.95 -9.26
CA VAL A 223 -19.38 -0.81 -9.67
C VAL A 223 -19.88 -0.06 -8.44
N GLY A 224 -19.55 1.24 -8.36
CA GLY A 224 -20.01 2.13 -7.28
C GLY A 224 -21.52 2.38 -7.33
N ARG A 225 -22.16 2.56 -6.15
CA ARG A 225 -23.62 2.77 -6.05
C ARG A 225 -24.12 3.95 -6.90
N ASN A 226 -23.33 5.02 -7.03
CA ASN A 226 -23.69 6.23 -7.78
C ASN A 226 -23.52 6.09 -9.31
N ALA A 227 -22.77 5.09 -9.77
CA ALA A 227 -22.61 4.82 -11.20
C ALA A 227 -23.86 4.14 -11.80
N VAL A 228 -24.69 3.52 -10.96
CA VAL A 228 -25.95 2.86 -11.37
C VAL A 228 -27.09 3.88 -11.56
N THR A 229 -27.02 5.05 -10.92
CA THR A 229 -28.06 6.09 -10.96
C THR A 229 -27.79 7.22 -11.95
N SER A 230 -26.61 7.26 -12.58
CA SER A 230 -26.28 8.22 -13.64
C SER A 230 -26.52 7.58 -15.00
N PRO A 231 -27.24 8.21 -15.95
CA PRO A 231 -27.37 7.67 -17.30
C PRO A 231 -25.98 7.64 -17.94
N THR A 232 -25.38 6.46 -18.03
CA THR A 232 -24.06 6.29 -18.60
C THR A 232 -24.14 6.49 -20.11
N THR A 233 -23.57 7.58 -20.62
CA THR A 233 -23.35 7.76 -22.05
C THR A 233 -22.44 6.65 -22.57
N ILE A 234 -22.86 6.03 -23.69
CA ILE A 234 -22.22 4.92 -24.42
C ILE A 234 -20.70 5.13 -24.63
N ALA A 235 -20.21 6.37 -24.63
CA ALA A 235 -18.79 6.71 -24.72
C ALA A 235 -17.92 6.19 -23.54
N ALA A 236 -18.45 6.14 -22.32
CA ALA A 236 -17.70 5.68 -21.14
C ALA A 236 -17.46 4.16 -21.16
N THR A 237 -18.42 3.40 -21.68
CA THR A 237 -18.29 1.94 -21.86
C THR A 237 -17.29 1.57 -22.93
N HIS A 238 -17.16 2.37 -24.01
CA HIS A 238 -16.19 2.08 -25.07
C HIS A 238 -14.73 2.32 -24.65
N GLN A 239 -14.46 3.27 -23.75
CA GLN A 239 -13.11 3.46 -23.23
C GLN A 239 -12.68 2.28 -22.36
N ALA A 240 -13.52 1.82 -21.43
CA ALA A 240 -13.19 0.68 -20.56
C ALA A 240 -12.94 -0.62 -21.34
N VAL A 241 -13.72 -0.90 -22.39
CA VAL A 241 -13.53 -2.08 -23.24
C VAL A 241 -12.26 -1.99 -24.09
N ARG A 242 -11.89 -0.79 -24.57
CA ARG A 242 -10.65 -0.59 -25.33
C ARG A 242 -9.41 -0.77 -24.45
N TRP A 243 -9.48 -0.42 -23.17
CA TRP A 243 -8.43 -0.68 -22.19
C TRP A 243 -8.25 -2.17 -21.91
N ILE A 244 -9.33 -2.93 -21.70
CA ILE A 244 -9.26 -4.37 -21.41
C ILE A 244 -8.65 -5.15 -22.59
N ASN A 245 -8.99 -4.80 -23.84
CA ASN A 245 -8.50 -5.50 -25.01
C ASN A 245 -7.01 -5.22 -25.30
N TYR A 246 -6.52 -4.00 -25.03
CA TYR A 246 -5.10 -3.69 -25.19
C TYR A 246 -4.19 -4.53 -24.26
N PHE A 247 -4.70 -4.90 -23.08
CA PHE A 247 -3.98 -5.72 -22.10
C PHE A 247 -3.90 -7.21 -22.45
N SER A 248 -4.82 -7.73 -23.27
CA SER A 248 -4.74 -9.14 -23.70
C SER A 248 -3.63 -9.39 -24.72
N ASP A 249 -3.18 -8.34 -25.43
CA ASP A 249 -2.22 -8.47 -26.52
C ASP A 249 -0.77 -8.26 -26.07
N THR A 250 -0.52 -7.49 -25.00
CA THR A 250 0.84 -7.16 -24.53
C THR A 250 1.48 -8.17 -23.57
N ASP A 251 0.75 -9.19 -23.10
CA ASP A 251 1.27 -10.26 -22.23
C ASP A 251 1.82 -11.47 -23.04
N SER A 252 2.06 -11.27 -24.34
CA SER A 252 2.58 -12.30 -25.25
C SER A 252 4.07 -12.14 -25.63
N GLU A 253 4.81 -11.22 -24.98
CA GLU A 253 6.26 -11.03 -25.14
C GLU A 253 7.02 -11.01 -23.80
#